data_AF-A0A9E1HIV9-F1
#
_entry.id   AF-A0A9E1HIV9-F1
#
_cell.length_a   1.000
_cell.length_b   1.000
_cell.length_c   1.000
_cell.angle_alpha   90.00
_cell.angle_beta   90.00
_cell.angle_gamma   90.00
#
_symmetry.space_group_name_H-M   'P 1'
#
loop_
_entity.id
_entity.type
_entity.pdbx_description
1 polymer ?
#
loop_
_entity_poly.entity_id
_entity_poly.type
_entity_poly.pdbx_seq_one_letter_code
_entity_poly.pdbx_strand_id
1 'polypeptide(L)'
;MRRLSWNLSCLFSSEEEFLKKAKTYCESSVASLHKDDLFEIEKILVYSNLLSYRQNNFDFTSTLHEIYCKLYEKNYNIQFKKNDFLLQNYINTYAELKNINGVFRNHISSLSEYSKILQCSRNFAYNREIYRKYSQKVLKKRSESIWKSVKLLEEDKFPYMDIVDDILSIISKEKKLIKNIILKRQNYLKLSNMYFSDMFFECNSQISVDINTLYEGMSSILDKKNMEIVNKIFNDGWIEISEELDQNLTIFSNIVHPFILTNFNGNLSTGLALVHEIGHVLQDEYDVRNEIYDEITSITLELLIYKYLEKSKKNCIYKFLANERCILDIIKILLKIKIKNFIFCKNGRNLSDVNFYWESIFQDMFYDNKVKKIDEDLYQWINIDFSIPISQDFAYLIGTCSGLCVYYDEYLISELLDKANKIDIKEFSTELENSVEKIIKRI
;
A
#
# COMPACT_ATOMS: atom_id res chain seq x y z
N MET A 1 9.19 -15.43 -21.48
CA MET A 1 9.57 -14.09 -21.03
C MET A 1 8.87 -13.09 -21.95
N ARG A 2 7.79 -12.45 -21.50
CA ARG A 2 7.28 -11.25 -22.18
C ARG A 2 8.08 -10.08 -21.60
N ARG A 3 8.77 -9.31 -22.44
CA ARG A 3 9.32 -8.01 -22.05
C ARG A 3 8.14 -7.21 -21.47
N LEU A 4 8.27 -6.70 -20.25
CA LEU A 4 7.34 -5.71 -19.73
C LEU A 4 7.49 -4.46 -20.61
N SER A 5 6.64 -4.34 -21.63
CA SER A 5 6.52 -3.14 -22.44
C SER A 5 5.57 -2.21 -21.70
N TRP A 6 6.11 -1.37 -20.83
CA TRP A 6 5.36 -0.18 -20.41
C TRP A 6 5.43 0.78 -21.60
N ASN A 7 4.33 1.11 -22.26
CA ASN A 7 4.32 2.26 -23.13
C ASN A 7 4.37 3.45 -22.19
N LEU A 8 5.54 4.08 -22.14
CA LEU A 8 5.78 5.23 -21.31
C LEU A 8 5.28 6.50 -22.03
N SER A 9 4.31 6.38 -22.94
CA SER A 9 3.72 7.52 -23.65
C SER A 9 2.85 8.42 -22.77
N CYS A 10 2.66 8.06 -21.49
CA CYS A 10 1.84 8.82 -20.54
C CYS A 10 2.57 10.04 -19.97
N LEU A 11 3.88 9.94 -19.68
CA LEU A 11 4.62 11.08 -19.13
C LEU A 11 5.11 12.05 -20.22
N PHE A 12 5.41 11.51 -21.40
CA PHE A 12 5.80 12.26 -22.60
C PHE A 12 5.14 11.61 -23.81
N SER A 13 4.69 12.41 -24.78
CA SER A 13 4.02 11.92 -25.99
C SER A 13 4.94 11.09 -26.88
N SER A 14 6.26 11.19 -26.69
CA SER A 14 7.29 10.40 -27.35
C SER A 14 8.62 10.44 -26.58
N GLU A 15 9.50 9.46 -26.85
CA GLU A 15 10.90 9.50 -26.36
C GLU A 15 11.66 10.72 -26.89
N GLU A 16 11.32 11.20 -28.10
CA GLU A 16 11.90 12.42 -28.67
C GLU A 16 11.50 13.68 -27.87
N GLU A 17 10.23 13.79 -27.46
CA GLU A 17 9.76 14.89 -26.60
C GLU A 17 10.47 14.85 -25.24
N PHE A 18 10.53 13.68 -24.62
CA PHE A 18 11.26 13.46 -23.38
C PHE A 18 12.72 13.90 -23.47
N LEU A 19 13.46 13.42 -24.47
CA LEU A 19 14.88 13.76 -24.67
C LEU A 19 15.06 15.25 -24.94
N LYS A 20 14.15 15.87 -25.70
CA LYS A 20 14.18 17.31 -25.98
C LYS A 20 13.97 18.13 -24.69
N LYS A 21 12.99 17.78 -23.87
CA LYS A 21 12.73 18.43 -22.58
C LYS A 21 13.91 18.23 -21.62
N ALA A 22 14.40 17.00 -21.48
CA ALA A 22 15.57 16.68 -20.66
C ALA A 22 16.78 17.54 -21.04
N LYS A 23 17.09 17.62 -22.33
CA LYS A 23 18.19 18.45 -22.83
C LYS A 23 17.98 19.94 -22.53
N THR A 24 16.76 20.44 -22.74
CA THR A 24 16.41 21.86 -22.48
C THR A 24 16.69 22.23 -21.01
N TYR A 25 16.29 21.36 -20.07
CA TYR A 25 16.55 21.60 -18.65
C TYR A 25 18.02 21.44 -18.28
N CYS A 26 18.74 20.47 -18.86
CA CYS A 26 20.19 20.35 -18.64
C CYS A 26 20.99 21.57 -19.09
N GLU A 27 20.55 22.23 -20.16
CA GLU A 27 21.19 23.43 -20.70
C GLU A 27 20.74 24.72 -19.97
N SER A 28 19.70 24.62 -19.13
CA SER A 28 19.16 25.76 -18.41
C SER A 28 19.98 26.10 -17.17
N SER A 29 20.09 27.40 -16.89
CA SER A 29 20.65 27.89 -15.62
C SER A 29 19.59 27.83 -14.52
N VAL A 30 19.96 27.39 -13.32
CA VAL A 30 19.07 27.43 -12.13
C VAL A 30 18.55 28.85 -11.87
N ALA A 31 19.31 29.88 -12.24
CA ALA A 31 18.88 31.27 -12.10
C ALA A 31 17.65 31.59 -12.98
N SER A 32 17.57 31.04 -14.18
CA SER A 32 16.48 31.25 -15.13
C SER A 32 15.26 30.36 -14.92
N LEU A 33 15.38 29.30 -14.11
CA LEU A 33 14.28 28.39 -13.81
C LEU A 33 13.39 28.92 -12.69
N HIS A 34 12.09 28.63 -12.83
CA HIS A 34 11.03 28.98 -11.90
C HIS A 34 10.67 27.78 -11.00
N LYS A 35 9.88 28.04 -9.96
CA LYS A 35 9.42 27.00 -9.04
C LYS A 35 8.68 25.88 -9.78
N ASP A 36 7.87 26.23 -10.77
CA ASP A 36 7.04 25.27 -11.53
C ASP A 36 7.89 24.32 -12.39
N ASP A 37 9.13 24.68 -12.71
CA ASP A 37 10.07 23.80 -13.45
C ASP A 37 10.54 22.61 -12.62
N LEU A 38 10.41 22.66 -11.28
CA LEU A 38 10.71 21.50 -10.43
C LEU A 38 9.87 20.29 -10.84
N PHE A 39 8.61 20.52 -11.22
CA PHE A 39 7.68 19.46 -11.63
C PHE A 39 8.12 18.78 -12.91
N GLU A 40 8.40 19.56 -13.95
CA GLU A 40 8.83 19.01 -15.24
C GLU A 40 10.16 18.26 -15.10
N ILE A 41 11.09 18.77 -14.28
CA ILE A 41 12.36 18.09 -14.03
C ILE A 41 12.15 16.78 -13.25
N GLU A 42 11.28 16.75 -12.23
CA GLU A 42 10.94 15.53 -11.49
C GLU A 42 10.28 14.50 -12.40
N LYS A 43 9.34 14.93 -13.27
CA LYS A 43 8.70 14.06 -14.28
C LYS A 43 9.75 13.39 -15.18
N ILE A 44 10.74 14.15 -15.64
CA ILE A 44 11.85 13.66 -16.47
C ILE A 44 12.71 12.68 -15.67
N LEU A 45 13.04 12.97 -14.41
CA LEU A 45 13.85 12.10 -13.55
C LEU A 45 13.15 10.76 -13.26
N VAL A 46 11.85 10.79 -12.91
CA VAL A 46 11.01 9.60 -12.72
C VAL A 46 10.95 8.78 -14.01
N TYR A 47 10.72 9.41 -15.15
CA TYR A 47 10.69 8.75 -16.45
C TYR A 47 12.01 8.07 -16.82
N SER A 48 13.11 8.80 -16.64
CA SER A 48 14.48 8.32 -16.90
C SER A 48 14.77 7.08 -16.07
N ASN A 49 14.35 7.07 -14.81
CA ASN A 49 14.47 5.92 -13.92
C ASN A 49 13.60 4.74 -14.38
N LEU A 50 12.35 4.97 -14.78
CA LEU A 50 11.50 3.90 -15.32
C LEU A 50 12.10 3.26 -16.58
N LEU A 51 12.76 4.06 -17.42
CA LEU A 51 13.49 3.57 -18.61
C LEU A 51 14.81 2.88 -18.28
N SER A 52 15.54 3.28 -17.21
CA SER A 52 16.79 2.64 -16.83
C SER A 52 16.60 1.19 -16.36
N TYR A 53 15.43 0.85 -15.82
CA TYR A 53 15.03 -0.54 -15.59
C TYR A 53 14.95 -1.39 -16.87
N ARG A 54 14.94 -0.78 -18.06
CA ARG A 54 15.06 -1.45 -19.37
C ARG A 54 16.49 -1.57 -19.90
N GLN A 55 17.49 -1.23 -19.08
CA GLN A 55 18.90 -1.13 -19.43
C GLN A 55 19.27 0.13 -20.26
N ASN A 56 18.42 1.16 -20.27
CA ASN A 56 18.74 2.46 -20.86
C ASN A 56 19.18 3.46 -19.77
N ASN A 57 20.48 3.58 -19.53
CA ASN A 57 21.00 4.66 -18.69
C ASN A 57 21.10 5.95 -19.51
N PHE A 58 20.62 7.06 -18.96
CA PHE A 58 20.73 8.37 -19.58
C PHE A 58 21.82 9.20 -18.90
N ASP A 59 22.72 9.77 -19.70
CA ASP A 59 23.86 10.55 -19.20
C ASP A 59 23.43 11.89 -18.56
N PHE A 60 22.21 12.37 -18.84
CA PHE A 60 21.70 13.63 -18.34
C PHE A 60 21.08 13.55 -16.93
N THR A 61 20.74 12.35 -16.43
CA THR A 61 19.97 12.18 -15.19
C THR A 61 20.68 12.80 -13.98
N SER A 62 22.00 12.63 -13.88
CA SER A 62 22.79 13.23 -12.80
C SER A 62 22.80 14.76 -12.87
N THR A 63 22.92 15.32 -14.07
CA THR A 63 22.90 16.77 -14.28
C THR A 63 21.52 17.36 -13.96
N LEU A 64 20.45 16.72 -14.40
CA LEU A 64 19.08 17.13 -14.05
C LEU A 64 18.82 17.07 -12.55
N HIS A 65 19.30 16.01 -11.89
CA HIS A 65 19.17 15.89 -10.43
C HIS A 65 19.92 17.03 -9.71
N GLU A 66 21.11 17.38 -10.17
CA GLU A 66 21.85 18.52 -9.60
C GLU A 66 21.12 19.86 -9.80
N ILE A 67 20.57 20.10 -11.00
CA ILE A 67 19.77 21.28 -11.32
C ILE A 67 18.52 21.34 -10.44
N TYR A 68 17.84 20.20 -10.30
CA TYR A 68 16.67 20.04 -9.45
C TYR A 68 16.96 20.38 -7.99
N CYS A 69 18.01 19.79 -7.38
CA CYS A 69 18.41 20.10 -6.01
C CYS A 69 18.67 21.61 -5.85
N LYS A 70 19.48 22.21 -6.74
CA LYS A 70 19.81 23.65 -6.67
C LYS A 70 18.58 24.55 -6.85
N LEU A 71 17.65 24.17 -7.72
CA LEU A 71 16.38 24.88 -7.92
C LEU A 71 15.49 24.76 -6.68
N TYR A 72 15.52 23.62 -5.99
CA TYR A 72 14.80 23.41 -4.75
C TYR A 72 15.38 24.26 -3.60
N GLU A 73 16.70 24.30 -3.43
CA GLU A 73 17.37 25.19 -2.45
C GLU A 73 16.95 26.65 -2.65
N LYS A 74 16.95 27.11 -3.91
CA LYS A 74 16.55 28.47 -4.30
C LYS A 74 15.11 28.82 -3.87
N ASN A 75 14.19 27.86 -3.91
CA ASN A 75 12.75 28.11 -3.69
C ASN A 75 12.28 27.78 -2.26
N TYR A 76 12.95 26.88 -1.55
CA TYR A 76 12.48 26.34 -0.26
C TYR A 76 13.44 26.58 0.92
N ASN A 77 14.54 27.31 0.71
CA ASN A 77 15.50 27.68 1.76
C ASN A 77 16.08 26.48 2.53
N ILE A 78 16.27 25.38 1.79
CA ILE A 78 16.93 24.15 2.23
C ILE A 78 18.36 24.15 1.69
N GLN A 79 19.32 23.58 2.43
CA GLN A 79 20.69 23.36 1.95
C GLN A 79 20.96 21.86 1.85
N PHE A 80 21.21 21.37 0.64
CA PHE A 80 21.67 20.02 0.38
C PHE A 80 23.17 19.92 0.63
N LYS A 81 23.60 18.81 1.22
CA LYS A 81 25.03 18.48 1.35
C LYS A 81 25.56 18.03 0.01
N LYS A 82 26.89 18.15 -0.19
CA LYS A 82 27.57 17.78 -1.45
C LYS A 82 27.29 16.34 -1.91
N ASN A 83 26.98 15.43 -0.99
CA ASN A 83 26.64 14.04 -1.29
C ASN A 83 25.17 13.87 -1.70
N ASP A 84 24.28 14.78 -1.33
CA ASP A 84 22.84 14.69 -1.65
C ASP A 84 22.59 14.92 -3.14
N PHE A 85 23.50 15.61 -3.84
CA PHE A 85 23.48 15.78 -5.30
C PHE A 85 23.80 14.49 -6.08
N LEU A 86 24.32 13.45 -5.42
CA LEU A 86 24.65 12.20 -6.10
C LEU A 86 23.38 11.49 -6.55
N LEU A 87 23.27 11.19 -7.85
CA LEU A 87 22.17 10.41 -8.42
C LEU A 87 21.95 9.08 -7.69
N GLN A 88 23.00 8.50 -7.12
CA GLN A 88 22.92 7.26 -6.36
C GLN A 88 22.08 7.42 -5.08
N ASN A 89 22.05 8.61 -4.46
CA ASN A 89 21.19 8.89 -3.32
C ASN A 89 19.74 9.13 -3.73
N TYR A 90 19.49 9.79 -4.87
CA TYR A 90 18.15 9.83 -5.49
C TYR A 90 17.62 8.43 -5.83
N ILE A 91 18.47 7.58 -6.41
CA ILE A 91 18.14 6.18 -6.70
C ILE A 91 17.95 5.38 -5.41
N ASN A 92 18.72 5.63 -4.35
CA ASN A 92 18.54 4.96 -3.06
C ASN A 92 17.23 5.39 -2.40
N THR A 93 16.90 6.68 -2.35
CA THR A 93 15.60 7.18 -1.86
C THR A 93 14.45 6.67 -2.72
N TYR A 94 14.58 6.61 -4.05
CA TYR A 94 13.57 6.02 -4.94
C TYR A 94 13.49 4.49 -4.83
N ALA A 95 14.60 3.81 -4.50
CA ALA A 95 14.65 2.37 -4.22
C ALA A 95 14.19 2.02 -2.80
N GLU A 96 14.24 2.96 -1.86
CA GLU A 96 13.66 2.91 -0.52
C GLU A 96 12.15 3.14 -0.60
N LEU A 97 11.69 4.12 -1.40
CA LEU A 97 10.28 4.32 -1.79
C LEU A 97 9.70 3.10 -2.53
N LYS A 98 10.55 2.31 -3.19
CA LYS A 98 10.24 0.98 -3.75
C LYS A 98 10.85 -0.12 -2.90
N ASN A 99 10.44 -0.29 -1.65
CA ASN A 99 10.88 -1.35 -0.74
C ASN A 99 10.65 -2.80 -1.28
N ILE A 100 11.36 -3.16 -2.36
CA ILE A 100 11.23 -4.38 -3.17
C ILE A 100 12.62 -4.84 -3.67
N ASN A 101 13.67 -4.02 -3.76
CA ASN A 101 14.92 -4.47 -4.40
C ASN A 101 16.24 -4.25 -3.64
N GLY A 102 16.22 -3.68 -2.43
CA GLY A 102 17.45 -3.45 -1.64
C GLY A 102 18.00 -4.71 -0.98
N VAL A 103 17.14 -5.50 -0.33
CA VAL A 103 17.57 -6.63 0.53
C VAL A 103 18.00 -7.88 -0.28
N PHE A 104 17.75 -7.91 -1.58
CA PHE A 104 17.70 -9.16 -2.34
C PHE A 104 18.68 -9.31 -3.51
N ARG A 105 19.61 -8.37 -3.71
CA ARG A 105 20.48 -8.37 -4.92
C ARG A 105 21.40 -9.60 -5.07
N ASN A 106 21.55 -10.46 -4.07
CA ASN A 106 22.52 -11.56 -4.11
C ASN A 106 21.96 -12.97 -4.42
N HIS A 107 20.64 -13.16 -4.58
CA HIS A 107 20.04 -14.51 -4.75
C HIS A 107 19.02 -14.62 -5.91
N ILE A 108 19.46 -14.31 -7.13
CA ILE A 108 18.64 -13.96 -8.30
C ILE A 108 17.69 -15.08 -8.82
N SER A 109 17.98 -16.37 -8.59
CA SER A 109 17.17 -17.46 -9.17
C SER A 109 15.81 -17.64 -8.50
N SER A 110 15.76 -17.66 -7.16
CA SER A 110 14.52 -17.86 -6.39
C SER A 110 13.63 -16.61 -6.34
N LEU A 111 14.23 -15.42 -6.42
CA LEU A 111 13.53 -14.14 -6.43
C LEU A 111 12.72 -13.90 -7.70
N SER A 112 13.22 -14.38 -8.84
CA SER A 112 12.47 -14.32 -10.11
C SER A 112 11.20 -15.16 -10.08
N GLU A 113 11.13 -16.17 -9.21
CA GLU A 113 9.93 -16.98 -9.00
C GLU A 113 9.02 -16.38 -7.94
N TYR A 114 9.61 -15.82 -6.88
CA TYR A 114 8.89 -15.11 -5.83
C TYR A 114 8.12 -13.89 -6.35
N SER A 115 8.80 -13.02 -7.09
CA SER A 115 8.19 -11.87 -7.78
C SER A 115 7.06 -12.27 -8.71
N LYS A 116 7.20 -13.39 -9.45
CA LYS A 116 6.12 -13.94 -10.29
C LYS A 116 4.94 -14.43 -9.45
N ILE A 117 5.16 -15.03 -8.28
CA ILE A 117 4.08 -15.44 -7.37
C ILE A 117 3.36 -14.22 -6.82
N LEU A 118 4.09 -13.19 -6.38
CA LEU A 118 3.51 -11.93 -5.89
C LEU A 118 2.71 -11.21 -6.98
N GLN A 119 3.27 -11.06 -8.18
CA GLN A 119 2.59 -10.45 -9.33
C GLN A 119 1.35 -11.27 -9.74
N CYS A 120 1.47 -12.59 -9.72
CA CYS A 120 0.33 -13.49 -9.91
C CYS A 120 -0.73 -13.27 -8.83
N SER A 121 -0.38 -13.27 -7.55
CA SER A 121 -1.28 -13.07 -6.41
C SER A 121 -2.06 -11.75 -6.53
N ARG A 122 -1.35 -10.65 -6.85
CA ARG A 122 -1.94 -9.32 -7.07
C ARG A 122 -2.92 -9.32 -8.27
N ASN A 123 -2.54 -9.92 -9.40
CA ASN A 123 -3.40 -10.01 -10.58
C ASN A 123 -4.56 -11.02 -10.43
N PHE A 124 -4.43 -12.02 -9.56
CA PHE A 124 -5.41 -13.09 -9.39
C PHE A 124 -6.52 -12.79 -8.39
N ALA A 125 -6.40 -11.72 -7.60
CA ALA A 125 -7.51 -11.14 -6.85
C ALA A 125 -8.73 -10.83 -7.74
N TYR A 126 -8.58 -10.84 -9.07
CA TYR A 126 -9.62 -10.57 -10.05
C TYR A 126 -10.10 -11.80 -10.85
N ASN A 127 -9.33 -12.90 -10.90
CA ASN A 127 -9.71 -14.12 -11.61
C ASN A 127 -9.60 -15.38 -10.72
N ARG A 128 -10.65 -15.56 -9.91
CA ARG A 128 -10.76 -16.61 -8.88
C ARG A 128 -10.58 -18.04 -9.41
N GLU A 129 -11.03 -18.32 -10.63
CA GLU A 129 -10.91 -19.67 -11.20
C GLU A 129 -9.49 -19.99 -11.68
N ILE A 130 -8.81 -19.01 -12.28
CA ILE A 130 -7.40 -19.15 -12.67
C ILE A 130 -6.52 -19.22 -11.43
N TYR A 131 -6.80 -18.42 -10.39
CA TYR A 131 -6.11 -18.50 -9.11
C TYR A 131 -6.10 -19.92 -8.54
N ARG A 132 -7.28 -20.55 -8.46
CA ARG A 132 -7.42 -21.92 -7.93
C ARG A 132 -6.68 -22.95 -8.77
N LYS A 133 -6.78 -22.87 -10.10
CA LYS A 133 -6.06 -23.77 -11.03
C LYS A 133 -4.54 -23.59 -10.95
N TYR A 134 -4.07 -22.37 -10.71
CA TYR A 134 -2.65 -22.06 -10.60
C TYR A 134 -2.09 -22.42 -9.22
N SER A 135 -2.82 -22.13 -8.14
CA SER A 135 -2.40 -22.42 -6.77
C SER A 135 -2.12 -23.92 -6.56
N GLN A 136 -2.99 -24.77 -7.13
CA GLN A 136 -2.88 -26.24 -7.15
C GLN A 136 -1.58 -26.75 -7.75
N LYS A 137 -1.05 -26.10 -8.78
CA LYS A 137 0.12 -26.58 -9.51
C LYS A 137 1.43 -25.97 -9.01
N VAL A 138 1.38 -24.80 -8.38
CA VAL A 138 2.57 -23.95 -8.21
C VAL A 138 2.95 -23.73 -6.75
N LEU A 139 2.01 -23.50 -5.83
CA LEU A 139 2.36 -23.08 -4.47
C LEU A 139 3.16 -24.16 -3.73
N LYS A 140 2.67 -25.40 -3.73
CA LYS A 140 3.35 -26.54 -3.11
C LYS A 140 4.72 -26.84 -3.72
N LYS A 141 4.87 -26.68 -5.05
CA LYS A 141 6.14 -26.95 -5.74
C LYS A 141 7.21 -25.90 -5.45
N ARG A 142 6.80 -24.65 -5.23
CA ARG A 142 7.72 -23.52 -5.05
C ARG A 142 7.98 -23.14 -3.59
N SER A 143 7.15 -23.60 -2.66
CA SER A 143 7.21 -23.23 -1.24
C SER A 143 8.59 -23.46 -0.61
N GLU A 144 9.28 -24.55 -0.95
CA GLU A 144 10.64 -24.84 -0.44
C GLU A 144 11.68 -23.80 -0.88
N SER A 145 11.61 -23.35 -2.14
CA SER A 145 12.51 -22.32 -2.68
C SER A 145 12.23 -20.95 -2.05
N ILE A 146 10.94 -20.62 -1.88
CA ILE A 146 10.52 -19.37 -1.24
C ILE A 146 10.91 -19.36 0.23
N TRP A 147 10.63 -20.44 0.96
CA TRP A 147 11.02 -20.59 2.37
C TRP A 147 12.52 -20.35 2.56
N LYS A 148 13.37 -20.96 1.72
CA LYS A 148 14.82 -20.72 1.75
C LYS A 148 15.18 -19.27 1.51
N SER A 149 14.48 -18.57 0.61
CA SER A 149 14.74 -17.16 0.29
C SER A 149 14.31 -16.23 1.43
N VAL A 150 13.16 -16.50 2.04
CA VAL A 150 12.66 -15.73 3.19
C VAL A 150 13.58 -15.89 4.40
N LYS A 151 14.10 -17.10 4.65
CA LYS A 151 15.05 -17.34 5.75
C LYS A 151 16.37 -16.56 5.60
N LEU A 152 16.71 -16.12 4.39
CA LEU A 152 17.92 -15.32 4.13
C LEU A 152 17.72 -13.82 4.40
N LEU A 153 16.50 -13.39 4.71
CA LEU A 153 16.22 -12.03 5.14
C LEU A 153 16.75 -11.77 6.55
N GLU A 154 17.14 -10.52 6.80
CA GLU A 154 17.54 -10.08 8.13
C GLU A 154 16.36 -10.15 9.12
N GLU A 155 16.67 -10.49 10.37
CA GLU A 155 15.67 -10.52 11.44
C GLU A 155 15.19 -9.10 11.75
N ASP A 156 13.91 -8.83 11.47
CA ASP A 156 13.25 -7.61 11.93
C ASP A 156 12.87 -7.77 13.41
N LYS A 157 13.67 -7.16 14.30
CA LYS A 157 13.38 -7.13 15.75
C LYS A 157 12.18 -6.22 16.01
N PHE A 158 11.00 -6.80 15.93
CA PHE A 158 9.74 -6.11 16.13
C PHE A 158 9.27 -6.17 17.61
N PRO A 159 9.26 -5.04 18.36
CA PRO A 159 9.05 -5.05 19.80
C PRO A 159 7.57 -4.99 20.25
N TYR A 160 6.62 -4.86 19.31
CA TYR A 160 5.20 -4.58 19.60
C TYR A 160 4.28 -5.81 19.41
N MET A 161 4.82 -7.01 19.61
CA MET A 161 4.05 -8.24 19.49
C MET A 161 2.95 -8.39 20.55
N ASP A 162 3.11 -7.74 21.71
CA ASP A 162 2.06 -7.65 22.73
C ASP A 162 0.81 -6.99 22.17
N ILE A 163 0.95 -5.82 21.55
CA ILE A 163 -0.17 -5.08 20.93
C ILE A 163 -0.86 -5.91 19.82
N VAL A 164 -0.06 -6.62 19.00
CA VAL A 164 -0.58 -7.51 17.95
C VAL A 164 -1.40 -8.67 18.54
N ASP A 165 -0.95 -9.22 19.67
CA ASP A 165 -1.63 -10.31 20.36
C ASP A 165 -2.96 -9.84 20.98
N ASP A 166 -3.00 -8.61 21.50
CA ASP A 166 -4.20 -8.00 22.08
C ASP A 166 -5.29 -7.73 21.02
N ILE A 167 -4.94 -7.12 19.88
CA ILE A 167 -5.89 -6.89 18.77
C ILE A 167 -6.41 -8.23 18.23
N LEU A 168 -5.55 -9.25 18.11
CA LEU A 168 -5.97 -10.59 17.71
C LEU A 168 -6.95 -11.20 18.73
N SER A 169 -6.70 -11.01 20.03
CA SER A 169 -7.59 -11.46 21.11
C SER A 169 -9.00 -10.87 20.96
N ILE A 170 -9.11 -9.58 20.62
CA ILE A 170 -10.39 -8.91 20.36
C ILE A 170 -11.12 -9.55 19.18
N ILE A 171 -10.46 -9.65 18.03
CA ILE A 171 -11.07 -10.18 16.80
C ILE A 171 -11.47 -11.64 16.97
N SER A 172 -10.60 -12.46 17.57
CA SER A 172 -10.83 -13.91 17.75
C SER A 172 -11.98 -14.24 18.71
N LYS A 173 -12.27 -13.37 19.69
CA LYS A 173 -13.44 -13.51 20.57
C LYS A 173 -14.76 -13.27 19.82
N GLU A 174 -14.73 -12.45 18.77
CA GLU A 174 -15.92 -12.03 18.02
C GLU A 174 -16.19 -12.92 16.78
N LYS A 175 -16.17 -14.24 16.97
CA LYS A 175 -16.39 -15.23 15.89
C LYS A 175 -17.69 -15.00 15.11
N LYS A 176 -18.74 -14.52 15.78
CA LYS A 176 -20.05 -14.22 15.17
C LYS A 176 -19.95 -13.09 14.14
N LEU A 177 -19.16 -12.06 14.41
CA LEU A 177 -18.91 -10.96 13.48
C LEU A 177 -18.23 -11.49 12.21
N ILE A 178 -17.14 -12.24 12.37
CA ILE A 178 -16.38 -12.81 11.25
C ILE A 178 -17.30 -13.69 10.38
N LYS A 179 -18.11 -14.55 11.02
CA LYS A 179 -19.12 -15.37 10.33
C LYS A 179 -20.12 -14.53 9.53
N ASN A 180 -20.63 -13.45 10.11
CA ASN A 180 -21.60 -12.57 9.46
C ASN A 180 -20.98 -11.85 8.25
N ILE A 181 -19.74 -11.37 8.37
CA ILE A 181 -19.02 -10.75 7.26
C ILE A 181 -18.84 -11.74 6.12
N ILE A 182 -18.37 -12.98 6.42
CA ILE A 182 -18.19 -14.03 5.42
C ILE A 182 -19.49 -14.38 4.70
N LEU A 183 -20.61 -14.50 5.43
CA LEU A 183 -21.92 -14.78 4.84
C LEU A 183 -22.41 -13.64 3.94
N LYS A 184 -22.30 -12.39 4.39
CA LYS A 184 -22.69 -11.23 3.58
C LYS A 184 -21.81 -11.12 2.32
N ARG A 185 -20.51 -11.35 2.45
CA ARG A 185 -19.56 -11.42 1.35
C ARG A 185 -19.91 -12.51 0.36
N GLN A 186 -20.21 -13.72 0.84
CA GLN A 186 -20.63 -14.85 0.00
C GLN A 186 -21.86 -14.48 -0.84
N ASN A 187 -22.85 -13.85 -0.20
CA ASN A 187 -24.08 -13.40 -0.87
C ASN A 187 -23.79 -12.28 -1.89
N TYR A 188 -22.98 -11.29 -1.52
CA TYR A 188 -22.57 -10.20 -2.41
C TYR A 188 -21.86 -10.71 -3.66
N LEU A 189 -20.93 -11.66 -3.48
CA LEU A 189 -20.19 -12.29 -4.56
C LEU A 189 -20.98 -13.37 -5.31
N LYS A 190 -22.23 -13.66 -4.90
CA LYS A 190 -23.11 -14.69 -5.47
C LYS A 190 -22.46 -16.07 -5.55
N LEU A 191 -21.72 -16.45 -4.50
CA LEU A 191 -20.98 -17.69 -4.45
C LEU A 191 -21.77 -18.80 -3.75
N SER A 192 -21.77 -20.01 -4.33
CA SER A 192 -22.33 -21.19 -3.68
C SER A 192 -21.48 -21.67 -2.49
N ASN A 193 -20.17 -21.45 -2.56
CA ASN A 193 -19.22 -21.77 -1.50
C ASN A 193 -18.14 -20.68 -1.43
N MET A 194 -17.66 -20.39 -0.22
CA MET A 194 -16.50 -19.54 0.01
C MET A 194 -15.23 -20.38 0.12
N TYR A 195 -14.15 -19.97 -0.53
CA TYR A 195 -12.81 -20.53 -0.36
C TYR A 195 -11.85 -19.46 0.18
N PHE A 196 -10.65 -19.86 0.60
CA PHE A 196 -9.60 -18.95 1.08
C PHE A 196 -9.36 -17.77 0.12
N SER A 197 -9.24 -18.06 -1.18
CA SER A 197 -9.02 -17.04 -2.21
C SER A 197 -10.13 -16.00 -2.27
N ASP A 198 -11.36 -16.39 -1.95
CA ASP A 198 -12.51 -15.50 -1.99
C ASP A 198 -12.51 -14.53 -0.81
N MET A 199 -11.74 -14.79 0.26
CA MET A 199 -11.62 -13.88 1.41
C MET A 199 -10.84 -12.60 1.07
N PHE A 200 -9.94 -12.65 0.10
CA PHE A 200 -9.04 -11.54 -0.24
C PHE A 200 -9.36 -10.86 -1.57
N PHE A 201 -10.48 -11.22 -2.20
CA PHE A 201 -11.04 -10.51 -3.35
C PHE A 201 -11.44 -9.06 -2.96
N GLU A 202 -11.15 -8.08 -3.79
CA GLU A 202 -11.54 -6.68 -3.49
C GLU A 202 -13.00 -6.45 -3.90
N CYS A 203 -13.95 -6.61 -2.98
CA CYS A 203 -15.40 -6.48 -3.25
C CYS A 203 -15.79 -5.10 -3.82
N ASN A 204 -15.07 -4.07 -3.39
CA ASN A 204 -15.18 -2.69 -3.85
C ASN A 204 -14.73 -2.48 -5.31
N SER A 205 -13.91 -3.35 -5.87
CA SER A 205 -13.56 -3.31 -7.31
C SER A 205 -14.78 -3.46 -8.24
N GLN A 206 -15.90 -3.97 -7.71
CA GLN A 206 -17.16 -4.13 -8.45
C GLN A 206 -18.00 -2.84 -8.50
N ILE A 207 -17.58 -1.80 -7.78
CA ILE A 207 -18.29 -0.52 -7.72
C ILE A 207 -17.60 0.47 -8.64
N SER A 208 -18.35 1.04 -9.58
CA SER A 208 -17.85 2.15 -10.41
C SER A 208 -17.81 3.45 -9.60
N VAL A 209 -16.74 4.20 -9.75
CA VAL A 209 -16.58 5.55 -9.20
C VAL A 209 -15.82 6.39 -10.21
N ASP A 210 -16.22 7.66 -10.38
CA ASP A 210 -15.43 8.61 -11.15
C ASP A 210 -14.52 9.44 -10.25
N ILE A 211 -13.51 10.05 -10.86
CA ILE A 211 -12.51 10.86 -10.14
C ILE A 211 -13.13 12.08 -9.45
N ASN A 212 -14.21 12.66 -10.01
CA ASN A 212 -14.92 13.79 -9.44
C ASN A 212 -15.62 13.41 -8.13
N THR A 213 -16.21 12.21 -8.06
CA THR A 213 -16.84 11.69 -6.85
C THR A 213 -15.82 11.54 -5.71
N LEU A 214 -14.58 11.14 -6.02
CA LEU A 214 -13.49 11.07 -5.03
C LEU A 214 -13.12 12.48 -4.54
N TYR A 215 -12.97 13.43 -5.46
CA TYR A 215 -12.69 14.83 -5.14
C TYR A 215 -13.81 15.47 -4.29
N GLU A 216 -15.08 15.26 -4.64
CA GLU A 216 -16.24 15.72 -3.87
C GLU A 216 -16.29 15.07 -2.49
N GLY A 217 -15.96 13.78 -2.41
CA GLY A 217 -15.81 13.07 -1.15
C GLY A 217 -14.79 13.75 -0.25
N MET A 218 -13.56 13.93 -0.72
CA MET A 218 -12.50 14.62 0.01
C MET A 218 -12.90 16.05 0.39
N SER A 219 -13.53 16.79 -0.52
CA SER A 219 -14.04 18.14 -0.27
C SER A 219 -15.07 18.21 0.86
N SER A 220 -15.84 17.14 1.07
CA SER A 220 -16.83 17.05 2.15
C SER A 220 -16.25 16.65 3.51
N ILE A 221 -15.00 16.16 3.52
CA ILE A 221 -14.34 15.56 4.68
C ILE A 221 -13.25 16.48 5.23
N LEU A 222 -12.42 17.01 4.33
CA LEU A 222 -11.21 17.74 4.67
C LEU A 222 -11.49 19.21 4.99
N ASP A 223 -10.63 19.78 5.84
CA ASP A 223 -10.66 21.21 6.11
C ASP A 223 -10.08 22.03 4.95
N LYS A 224 -10.20 23.36 5.07
CA LYS A 224 -9.74 24.27 4.02
C LYS A 224 -8.25 24.12 3.73
N LYS A 225 -7.42 23.94 4.76
CA LYS A 225 -5.96 23.82 4.61
C LYS A 225 -5.60 22.59 3.78
N ASN A 226 -6.14 21.42 4.13
CA ASN A 226 -5.89 20.19 3.39
C ASN A 226 -6.50 20.23 1.99
N MET A 227 -7.66 20.88 1.81
CA MET A 227 -8.25 21.07 0.48
C MET A 227 -7.42 21.95 -0.44
N GLU A 228 -6.64 22.91 0.07
CA GLU A 228 -5.70 23.67 -0.77
C GLU A 228 -4.63 22.76 -1.40
N ILE A 229 -4.22 21.70 -0.71
CA ILE A 229 -3.26 20.71 -1.23
C ILE A 229 -3.95 19.76 -2.21
N VAL A 230 -5.13 19.23 -1.86
CA VAL A 230 -5.92 18.41 -2.78
C VAL A 230 -6.22 19.16 -4.08
N ASN A 231 -6.53 20.45 -4.01
CA ASN A 231 -6.74 21.25 -5.21
C ASN A 231 -5.51 21.32 -6.10
N LYS A 232 -4.31 21.42 -5.53
CA LYS A 232 -3.06 21.36 -6.31
C LYS A 232 -2.85 19.97 -6.91
N ILE A 233 -3.09 18.93 -6.13
CA ILE A 233 -2.97 17.54 -6.60
C ILE A 233 -3.79 17.31 -7.88
N PHE A 234 -5.04 17.77 -7.89
CA PHE A 234 -5.96 17.56 -9.01
C PHE A 234 -5.78 18.55 -10.17
N ASN A 235 -5.31 19.78 -9.91
CA ASN A 235 -5.26 20.84 -10.94
C ASN A 235 -3.85 21.08 -11.51
N ASP A 236 -2.80 20.78 -10.75
CA ASP A 236 -1.42 21.15 -11.11
C ASP A 236 -0.63 19.95 -11.69
N GLY A 237 -1.34 18.90 -12.12
CA GLY A 237 -0.75 17.75 -12.81
C GLY A 237 -0.04 16.74 -11.92
N TRP A 238 -0.28 16.73 -10.60
CA TRP A 238 0.41 15.80 -9.69
C TRP A 238 -0.12 14.36 -9.79
N ILE A 239 -1.25 14.15 -10.46
CA ILE A 239 -1.78 12.83 -10.78
C ILE A 239 -1.54 12.53 -12.26
N GLU A 240 -0.90 11.41 -12.53
CA GLU A 240 -0.80 10.82 -13.87
C GLU A 240 -1.53 9.47 -13.87
N ILE A 241 -2.51 9.30 -14.78
CA ILE A 241 -3.28 8.06 -14.90
C ILE A 241 -2.74 7.28 -16.11
N SER A 242 -2.26 6.05 -15.89
CA SER A 242 -1.78 5.18 -16.97
C SER A 242 -2.50 3.83 -16.98
N GLU A 243 -3.17 3.55 -18.10
CA GLU A 243 -3.87 2.29 -18.36
C GLU A 243 -2.92 1.09 -18.50
N GLU A 244 -1.62 1.35 -18.70
CA GLU A 244 -0.61 0.33 -18.97
C GLU A 244 0.17 -0.13 -17.73
N LEU A 245 -0.06 0.51 -16.59
CA LEU A 245 0.42 0.01 -15.32
C LEU A 245 -0.25 -1.34 -15.02
N ASP A 246 0.49 -2.25 -14.36
CA ASP A 246 -0.12 -3.47 -13.84
C ASP A 246 -1.37 -3.12 -13.02
N GLN A 247 -2.40 -3.99 -13.07
CA GLN A 247 -3.66 -3.77 -12.37
C GLN A 247 -3.37 -3.56 -10.86
N ASN A 248 -3.62 -2.34 -10.40
CA ASN A 248 -3.50 -1.81 -9.03
C ASN A 248 -2.14 -1.26 -8.63
N LEU A 249 -1.30 -0.87 -9.58
CA LEU A 249 -0.08 -0.13 -9.26
C LEU A 249 -0.38 1.36 -9.16
N THR A 250 -0.32 1.90 -7.94
CA THR A 250 -0.09 3.31 -7.70
C THR A 250 1.35 3.50 -7.20
N ILE A 251 2.05 4.49 -7.74
CA ILE A 251 3.40 4.88 -7.34
C ILE A 251 3.34 6.29 -6.80
N PHE A 252 3.94 6.49 -5.64
CA PHE A 252 4.05 7.76 -4.96
C PHE A 252 5.51 8.20 -4.84
N SER A 253 5.76 9.49 -5.04
CA SER A 253 7.03 10.16 -4.78
C SER A 253 6.76 11.44 -4.03
N ASN A 254 7.55 11.71 -2.99
CA ASN A 254 7.39 12.86 -2.10
C ASN A 254 8.71 13.64 -1.93
N ILE A 255 9.56 13.63 -2.97
CA ILE A 255 10.94 14.12 -2.86
C ILE A 255 10.99 15.67 -2.77
N VAL A 256 10.11 16.39 -3.46
CA VAL A 256 10.02 17.87 -3.45
C VAL A 256 8.58 18.35 -3.59
N HIS A 257 7.80 17.68 -4.42
CA HIS A 257 6.34 17.74 -4.39
C HIS A 257 5.79 16.32 -4.51
N PRO A 258 4.56 16.09 -4.05
CA PRO A 258 3.86 14.85 -4.29
C PRO A 258 3.67 14.58 -5.77
N PHE A 259 3.97 13.36 -6.21
CA PHE A 259 3.61 12.85 -7.52
C PHE A 259 2.97 11.46 -7.39
N ILE A 260 1.80 11.29 -7.99
CA ILE A 260 1.01 10.06 -7.95
C ILE A 260 0.83 9.54 -9.38
N LEU A 261 1.48 8.42 -9.70
CA LEU A 261 1.24 7.67 -10.92
C LEU A 261 0.31 6.50 -10.60
N THR A 262 -0.91 6.53 -11.11
CA THR A 262 -1.95 5.56 -10.77
C THR A 262 -2.52 4.86 -11.99
N ASN A 263 -3.06 3.66 -11.79
CA ASN A 263 -3.79 2.90 -12.81
C ASN A 263 -5.31 3.08 -12.67
N PHE A 264 -5.78 4.20 -12.09
CA PHE A 264 -7.19 4.48 -11.85
C PHE A 264 -8.05 4.16 -13.08
N ASN A 265 -8.92 3.16 -12.94
CA ASN A 265 -9.69 2.60 -14.05
C ASN A 265 -11.21 2.77 -13.86
N GLY A 266 -11.61 3.70 -12.99
CA GLY A 266 -13.01 4.01 -12.73
C GLY A 266 -13.71 3.03 -11.77
N ASN A 267 -12.97 2.19 -11.05
CA ASN A 267 -13.52 1.38 -9.97
C ASN A 267 -13.08 1.89 -8.58
N LEU A 268 -13.92 1.64 -7.57
CA LEU A 268 -13.72 2.14 -6.21
C LEU A 268 -12.45 1.59 -5.56
N SER A 269 -11.95 0.41 -5.92
CA SER A 269 -10.66 -0.08 -5.41
C SER A 269 -9.51 0.80 -5.89
N THR A 270 -9.40 1.03 -7.19
CA THR A 270 -8.34 1.91 -7.73
C THR A 270 -8.53 3.37 -7.32
N GLY A 271 -9.79 3.81 -7.13
CA GLY A 271 -10.09 5.14 -6.60
C GLY A 271 -9.64 5.33 -5.15
N LEU A 272 -9.83 4.31 -4.31
CA LEU A 272 -9.36 4.34 -2.93
C LEU A 272 -7.83 4.23 -2.85
N ALA A 273 -7.17 3.49 -3.74
CA ALA A 273 -5.71 3.49 -3.85
C ALA A 273 -5.16 4.89 -4.21
N LEU A 274 -5.82 5.63 -5.11
CA LEU A 274 -5.47 7.03 -5.36
C LEU A 274 -5.65 7.89 -4.10
N VAL A 275 -6.78 7.73 -3.41
CA VAL A 275 -7.06 8.46 -2.16
C VAL A 275 -6.06 8.11 -1.06
N HIS A 276 -5.57 6.88 -1.00
CA HIS A 276 -4.54 6.41 -0.07
C HIS A 276 -3.26 7.23 -0.21
N GLU A 277 -2.73 7.33 -1.43
CA GLU A 277 -1.52 8.12 -1.69
C GLU A 277 -1.73 9.62 -1.43
N ILE A 278 -2.92 10.15 -1.75
CA ILE A 278 -3.26 11.53 -1.37
C ILE A 278 -3.24 11.69 0.15
N GLY A 279 -3.69 10.70 0.91
CA GLY A 279 -3.61 10.74 2.36
C GLY A 279 -2.17 10.76 2.88
N HIS A 280 -1.22 10.07 2.22
CA HIS A 280 0.21 10.22 2.55
C HIS A 280 0.72 11.64 2.29
N VAL A 281 0.24 12.32 1.23
CA VAL A 281 0.55 13.75 1.04
C VAL A 281 0.05 14.61 2.19
N LEU A 282 -1.19 14.37 2.61
CA LEU A 282 -1.82 15.15 3.67
C LEU A 282 -1.18 14.86 5.04
N GLN A 283 -0.63 13.65 5.23
CA GLN A 283 0.08 13.27 6.44
C GLN A 283 1.22 14.26 6.78
N ASP A 284 1.94 14.75 5.76
CA ASP A 284 3.05 15.69 5.93
C ASP A 284 2.62 16.97 6.65
N GLU A 285 1.35 17.39 6.52
CA GLU A 285 0.80 18.57 7.18
C GLU A 285 0.53 18.40 8.68
N TYR A 286 0.53 17.15 9.16
CA TYR A 286 0.27 16.80 10.56
C TYR A 286 1.56 16.58 11.38
N ASP A 287 2.75 16.75 10.76
CA ASP A 287 4.07 16.60 11.39
C ASP A 287 4.20 15.29 12.20
N VAL A 288 3.70 14.19 11.63
CA VAL A 288 3.76 12.86 12.24
C VAL A 288 5.16 12.29 11.98
N ARG A 289 5.97 12.15 13.02
CA ARG A 289 7.42 11.83 12.88
C ARG A 289 7.79 10.37 13.13
N ASN A 290 6.80 9.50 13.31
CA ASN A 290 7.02 8.09 13.61
C ASN A 290 6.34 7.23 12.55
N GLU A 291 7.16 6.43 11.85
CA GLU A 291 6.76 5.58 10.71
C GLU A 291 5.62 4.60 11.04
N ILE A 292 5.46 4.24 12.32
CA ILE A 292 4.37 3.37 12.79
C ILE A 292 2.99 4.02 12.60
N TYR A 293 2.93 5.33 12.41
CA TYR A 293 1.70 6.10 12.23
C TYR A 293 1.48 6.56 10.78
N ASP A 294 2.35 6.17 9.84
CA ASP A 294 2.33 6.62 8.43
C ASP A 294 1.05 6.28 7.67
N GLU A 295 0.32 5.28 8.15
CA GLU A 295 -0.89 4.75 7.53
C GLU A 295 -2.19 5.30 8.14
N ILE A 296 -2.12 6.15 9.18
CA ILE A 296 -3.33 6.68 9.82
C ILE A 296 -4.09 7.58 8.84
N THR A 297 -3.43 8.54 8.19
CA THR A 297 -4.12 9.52 7.34
C THR A 297 -4.66 8.87 6.07
N SER A 298 -3.82 8.07 5.38
CA SER A 298 -4.15 7.37 4.14
C SER A 298 -5.38 6.47 4.31
N ILE A 299 -5.34 5.53 5.26
CA ILE A 299 -6.43 4.57 5.47
C ILE A 299 -7.69 5.25 6.00
N THR A 300 -7.55 6.25 6.89
CA THR A 300 -8.72 6.97 7.39
C THR A 300 -9.44 7.71 6.27
N LEU A 301 -8.70 8.36 5.37
CA LEU A 301 -9.30 9.07 4.25
C LEU A 301 -10.07 8.11 3.33
N GLU A 302 -9.52 6.93 3.05
CA GLU A 302 -10.22 5.88 2.30
C GLU A 302 -11.55 5.47 2.94
N LEU A 303 -11.59 5.30 4.27
CA LEU A 303 -12.81 4.93 4.99
C LEU A 303 -13.83 6.07 5.01
N LEU A 304 -13.37 7.31 5.09
CA LEU A 304 -14.26 8.47 5.03
C LEU A 304 -14.87 8.64 3.63
N ILE A 305 -14.21 8.20 2.56
CA ILE A 305 -14.84 8.10 1.23
C ILE A 305 -16.02 7.13 1.25
N TYR A 306 -15.90 5.95 1.88
CA TYR A 306 -17.07 5.08 2.07
C TYR A 306 -18.20 5.77 2.84
N LYS A 307 -17.86 6.52 3.90
CA LYS A 307 -18.84 7.26 4.71
C LYS A 307 -19.56 8.34 3.90
N TYR A 308 -18.83 9.05 3.03
CA TYR A 308 -19.39 10.00 2.09
C TYR A 308 -20.31 9.30 1.07
N LEU A 309 -19.89 8.19 0.47
CA LEU A 309 -20.68 7.43 -0.49
C LEU A 309 -21.96 6.86 0.13
N GLU A 310 -21.88 6.36 1.37
CA GLU A 310 -23.04 5.92 2.15
C GLU A 310 -24.08 7.04 2.29
N LYS A 311 -23.64 8.23 2.69
CA LYS A 311 -24.51 9.40 2.90
C LYS A 311 -25.08 9.95 1.59
N SER A 312 -24.24 10.14 0.58
CA SER A 312 -24.62 10.76 -0.70
C SER A 312 -25.52 9.86 -1.53
N LYS A 313 -25.22 8.55 -1.59
CA LYS A 313 -26.00 7.57 -2.36
C LYS A 313 -27.13 6.92 -1.55
N LYS A 314 -27.21 7.17 -0.23
CA LYS A 314 -28.19 6.57 0.70
C LYS A 314 -28.25 5.05 0.58
N ASN A 315 -27.09 4.40 0.50
CA ASN A 315 -27.00 2.96 0.28
C ASN A 315 -26.10 2.30 1.34
N CYS A 316 -26.68 1.38 2.10
CA CYS A 316 -25.97 0.67 3.18
C CYS A 316 -24.89 -0.30 2.68
N ILE A 317 -24.80 -0.55 1.36
CA ILE A 317 -23.72 -1.35 0.77
C ILE A 317 -22.34 -0.76 1.11
N TYR A 318 -22.19 0.56 1.11
CA TYR A 318 -20.91 1.22 1.37
C TYR A 318 -20.44 1.01 2.81
N LYS A 319 -21.37 1.03 3.78
CA LYS A 319 -21.08 0.67 5.17
C LYS A 319 -20.68 -0.79 5.32
N PHE A 320 -21.36 -1.69 4.61
CA PHE A 320 -20.97 -3.10 4.59
C PHE A 320 -19.56 -3.27 4.02
N LEU A 321 -19.24 -2.65 2.88
CA LEU A 321 -17.93 -2.73 2.23
C LEU A 321 -16.82 -2.12 3.10
N ALA A 322 -17.07 -1.00 3.78
CA ALA A 322 -16.12 -0.41 4.73
C ALA A 322 -15.82 -1.37 5.89
N ASN A 323 -16.85 -1.89 6.56
CA ASN A 323 -16.69 -2.78 7.70
C ASN A 323 -16.03 -4.10 7.31
N GLU A 324 -16.48 -4.71 6.20
CA GLU A 324 -15.87 -5.93 5.66
C GLU A 324 -14.38 -5.69 5.39
N ARG A 325 -14.04 -4.62 4.68
CA ARG A 325 -12.66 -4.29 4.33
C ARG A 325 -11.81 -4.15 5.58
N CYS A 326 -12.18 -3.30 6.53
CA CYS A 326 -11.42 -3.09 7.77
C CYS A 326 -11.17 -4.39 8.52
N ILE A 327 -12.22 -5.20 8.74
CA ILE A 327 -12.09 -6.43 9.53
C ILE A 327 -11.22 -7.46 8.79
N LEU A 328 -11.40 -7.62 7.48
CA LEU A 328 -10.58 -8.55 6.70
C LEU A 328 -9.14 -8.08 6.55
N ASP A 329 -8.89 -6.78 6.42
CA ASP A 329 -7.56 -6.19 6.37
C ASP A 329 -6.85 -6.37 7.72
N ILE A 330 -7.52 -6.08 8.86
CA ILE A 330 -6.98 -6.37 10.20
C ILE A 330 -6.56 -7.84 10.29
N ILE A 331 -7.45 -8.78 9.93
CA ILE A 331 -7.12 -10.20 9.99
C ILE A 331 -5.94 -10.56 9.07
N LYS A 332 -5.93 -10.04 7.84
CA LYS A 332 -4.85 -10.26 6.87
C LYS A 332 -3.50 -9.74 7.40
N ILE A 333 -3.49 -8.56 7.99
CA ILE A 333 -2.30 -7.93 8.56
C ILE A 333 -1.79 -8.72 9.77
N LEU A 334 -2.69 -9.11 10.68
CA LEU A 334 -2.35 -9.97 11.82
C LEU A 334 -1.73 -11.30 11.36
N LEU A 335 -2.29 -11.94 10.34
CA LEU A 335 -1.71 -13.16 9.74
C LEU A 335 -0.29 -12.93 9.21
N LYS A 336 -0.07 -11.83 8.48
CA LYS A 336 1.26 -11.46 7.95
C LYS A 336 2.28 -11.27 9.07
N ILE A 337 1.95 -10.45 10.07
CA ILE A 337 2.85 -10.16 11.19
C ILE A 337 3.20 -11.46 11.93
N LYS A 338 2.20 -12.30 12.23
CA LYS A 338 2.39 -13.57 12.95
C LYS A 338 3.30 -14.52 12.19
N ILE A 339 3.07 -14.75 10.91
CA ILE A 339 3.89 -15.68 10.14
C ILE A 339 5.31 -15.14 9.87
N LYS A 340 5.46 -13.83 9.64
CA LYS A 340 6.78 -13.19 9.54
C LYS A 340 7.55 -13.32 10.85
N ASN A 341 6.95 -12.98 11.98
CA ASN A 341 7.56 -13.14 13.30
C ASN A 341 7.89 -14.60 13.63
N PHE A 342 7.05 -15.56 13.21
CA PHE A 342 7.34 -16.98 13.38
C PHE A 342 8.58 -17.42 12.58
N ILE A 343 8.66 -17.00 11.31
CA ILE A 343 9.77 -17.37 10.43
C ILE A 343 11.07 -16.67 10.87
N PHE A 344 11.04 -15.37 11.14
CA PHE A 344 12.21 -14.56 11.46
C PHE A 344 12.68 -14.72 12.91
N CYS A 345 11.76 -14.77 13.88
CA CYS A 345 12.11 -14.56 15.29
C CYS A 345 11.85 -15.77 16.21
N LYS A 346 10.90 -16.66 15.86
CA LYS A 346 10.36 -17.66 16.81
C LYS A 346 10.53 -19.14 16.44
N ASN A 347 11.45 -19.51 15.54
CA ASN A 347 11.80 -20.90 15.13
C ASN A 347 11.06 -21.48 13.91
N GLY A 348 10.87 -20.74 12.81
CA GLY A 348 10.53 -21.35 11.50
C GLY A 348 11.64 -22.24 10.93
N ARG A 349 11.95 -23.36 11.59
CA ARG A 349 13.17 -24.18 11.33
C ARG A 349 13.13 -24.91 10.00
N ASN A 350 11.95 -25.28 9.54
CA ASN A 350 11.71 -25.95 8.27
C ASN A 350 10.33 -25.59 7.70
N LEU A 351 10.11 -25.92 6.42
CA LEU A 351 8.84 -25.67 5.71
C LEU A 351 7.62 -26.32 6.39
N SER A 352 7.77 -27.51 6.98
CA SER A 352 6.66 -28.21 7.66
C SER A 352 6.18 -27.43 8.87
N ASP A 353 7.10 -26.89 9.68
CA ASP A 353 6.77 -26.07 10.86
C ASP A 353 6.01 -24.81 10.44
N VAL A 354 6.44 -24.17 9.35
CA VAL A 354 5.78 -22.97 8.79
C VAL A 354 4.37 -23.29 8.30
N ASN A 355 4.18 -24.40 7.57
CA ASN A 355 2.86 -24.80 7.10
C ASN A 355 1.93 -25.15 8.26
N PHE A 356 2.44 -25.86 9.28
CA PHE A 356 1.67 -26.20 10.47
C PHE A 356 1.25 -24.95 11.24
N TYR A 357 2.17 -24.01 11.44
CA TYR A 357 1.85 -22.74 12.10
C TYR A 357 0.87 -21.89 11.30
N TRP A 358 1.05 -21.80 9.98
CA TRP A 358 0.11 -21.13 9.07
C TRP A 358 -1.29 -21.74 9.16
N GLU A 359 -1.37 -23.07 9.17
CA GLU A 359 -2.62 -23.78 9.33
C GLU A 359 -3.29 -23.49 10.68
N SER A 360 -2.53 -23.49 11.77
CA SER A 360 -3.09 -23.23 13.11
C SER A 360 -3.65 -21.81 13.24
N ILE A 361 -2.88 -20.78 12.82
CA ILE A 361 -3.36 -19.40 12.91
C ILE A 361 -4.59 -19.17 12.03
N PHE A 362 -4.66 -19.85 10.88
CA PHE A 362 -5.81 -19.73 9.99
C PHE A 362 -7.04 -20.50 10.52
N GLN A 363 -6.84 -21.67 11.15
CA GLN A 363 -7.89 -22.39 11.87
C GLN A 363 -8.53 -21.59 12.98
N ASP A 364 -7.72 -20.91 13.77
CA ASP A 364 -8.24 -20.08 14.85
C ASP A 364 -9.09 -18.92 14.33
N MET A 365 -8.74 -18.35 13.17
CA MET A 365 -9.41 -17.17 12.62
C MET A 365 -10.63 -17.48 11.73
N PHE A 366 -10.63 -18.54 10.93
CA PHE A 366 -11.61 -18.69 9.83
C PHE A 366 -12.38 -20.01 9.75
N TYR A 367 -11.88 -21.12 10.29
CA TYR A 367 -12.41 -22.43 9.88
C TYR A 367 -13.79 -22.82 10.47
N ASP A 368 -14.29 -22.11 11.49
CA ASP A 368 -15.68 -22.30 11.98
C ASP A 368 -16.75 -21.54 11.14
N ASN A 369 -16.32 -20.86 10.05
CA ASN A 369 -17.14 -19.86 9.35
C ASN A 369 -17.59 -20.25 7.92
N LYS A 370 -17.71 -21.54 7.59
CA LYS A 370 -18.14 -22.06 6.26
C LYS A 370 -17.16 -21.79 5.10
N VAL A 371 -15.90 -21.45 5.38
CA VAL A 371 -14.86 -21.38 4.34
C VAL A 371 -14.38 -22.79 4.03
N LYS A 372 -14.54 -23.23 2.77
CA LYS A 372 -14.07 -24.52 2.30
C LYS A 372 -12.55 -24.53 2.18
N LYS A 373 -11.94 -25.45 2.92
CA LYS A 373 -10.52 -25.77 2.82
C LYS A 373 -10.20 -26.53 1.54
N ILE A 374 -9.07 -26.21 0.94
CA ILE A 374 -8.37 -27.07 -0.03
C ILE A 374 -6.92 -27.28 0.42
N ASP A 375 -6.26 -28.33 -0.07
CA ASP A 375 -4.89 -28.69 0.35
C ASP A 375 -3.88 -27.57 0.07
N GLU A 376 -4.13 -26.76 -0.97
CA GLU A 376 -3.31 -25.62 -1.34
C GLU A 376 -3.32 -24.50 -0.31
N ASP A 377 -4.35 -24.43 0.55
CA ASP A 377 -4.49 -23.37 1.54
C ASP A 377 -3.34 -23.39 2.56
N LEU A 378 -2.70 -24.54 2.75
CA LEU A 378 -1.51 -24.73 3.60
C LEU A 378 -0.28 -23.95 3.11
N TYR A 379 -0.23 -23.62 1.82
CA TYR A 379 0.92 -22.96 1.20
C TYR A 379 0.65 -21.49 0.87
N GLN A 380 -0.48 -20.93 1.30
CA GLN A 380 -0.89 -19.56 0.94
C GLN A 380 0.00 -18.48 1.57
N TRP A 381 0.70 -18.80 2.65
CA TRP A 381 1.65 -17.88 3.28
C TRP A 381 2.74 -17.42 2.31
N ILE A 382 3.05 -18.16 1.22
CA ILE A 382 4.05 -17.74 0.23
C ILE A 382 3.61 -16.53 -0.60
N ASN A 383 2.33 -16.17 -0.56
CA ASN A 383 1.79 -14.98 -1.20
C ASN A 383 1.98 -13.71 -0.35
N ILE A 384 2.49 -13.85 0.87
CA ILE A 384 2.85 -12.72 1.72
C ILE A 384 4.12 -12.11 1.18
N ASP A 385 4.15 -10.78 1.13
CA ASP A 385 5.31 -10.01 0.74
C ASP A 385 6.28 -9.89 1.93
N PHE A 386 7.33 -10.70 1.91
CA PHE A 386 8.37 -10.77 2.93
C PHE A 386 9.47 -9.72 2.70
N SER A 387 9.45 -8.96 1.59
CA SER A 387 10.34 -7.79 1.46
C SER A 387 9.89 -6.63 2.33
N ILE A 388 8.61 -6.60 2.69
CA ILE A 388 8.03 -5.58 3.57
C ILE A 388 8.38 -5.92 5.02
N PRO A 389 8.94 -4.99 5.81
CA PRO A 389 9.24 -5.23 7.23
C PRO A 389 7.96 -5.41 8.06
N ILE A 390 8.10 -6.01 9.25
CA ILE A 390 6.99 -6.19 10.20
C ILE A 390 6.51 -4.83 10.70
N SER A 391 7.41 -3.86 10.88
CA SER A 391 7.06 -2.49 11.27
C SER A 391 6.06 -1.82 10.31
N GLN A 392 6.22 -2.00 9.00
CA GLN A 392 5.29 -1.46 8.01
C GLN A 392 3.93 -2.17 8.06
N ASP A 393 3.91 -3.51 8.13
CA ASP A 393 2.64 -4.22 8.30
C ASP A 393 1.94 -3.79 9.61
N PHE A 394 2.71 -3.48 10.67
CA PHE A 394 2.17 -2.93 11.90
C PHE A 394 1.63 -1.51 11.74
N ALA A 395 2.28 -0.64 10.96
CA ALA A 395 1.74 0.66 10.61
C ALA A 395 0.35 0.53 9.94
N TYR A 396 0.21 -0.39 8.99
CA TYR A 396 -1.10 -0.71 8.38
C TYR A 396 -2.13 -1.18 9.40
N LEU A 397 -1.73 -1.98 10.41
CA LEU A 397 -2.62 -2.42 11.48
C LEU A 397 -3.15 -1.23 12.28
N ILE A 398 -2.22 -0.36 12.72
CA ILE A 398 -2.55 0.85 13.47
C ILE A 398 -3.44 1.78 12.64
N GLY A 399 -3.05 2.07 11.40
CA GLY A 399 -3.85 2.90 10.49
C GLY A 399 -5.25 2.35 10.24
N THR A 400 -5.40 1.03 10.08
CA THR A 400 -6.72 0.40 9.90
C THR A 400 -7.59 0.52 11.15
N CYS A 401 -7.02 0.28 12.33
CA CYS A 401 -7.72 0.44 13.61
C CYS A 401 -8.11 1.91 13.85
N SER A 402 -7.18 2.85 13.64
CA SER A 402 -7.42 4.29 13.75
C SER A 402 -8.51 4.77 12.80
N GLY A 403 -8.43 4.38 11.54
CA GLY A 403 -9.43 4.73 10.53
C GLY A 403 -10.81 4.17 10.86
N LEU A 404 -10.88 2.97 11.42
CA LEU A 404 -12.14 2.40 11.90
C LEU A 404 -12.75 3.24 13.04
N CYS A 405 -11.92 3.70 13.97
CA CYS A 405 -12.36 4.58 15.06
C CYS A 405 -12.90 5.92 14.57
N VAL A 406 -12.23 6.54 13.59
CA VAL A 406 -12.73 7.78 12.97
C VAL A 406 -14.00 7.53 12.16
N TYR A 407 -14.08 6.43 11.40
CA TYR A 407 -15.27 6.08 10.63
C TYR A 407 -16.52 5.97 11.53
N TYR A 408 -16.35 5.51 12.77
CA TYR A 408 -17.42 5.38 13.78
C TYR A 408 -17.61 6.59 14.71
N ASP A 409 -16.94 7.72 14.43
CA ASP A 409 -17.01 8.98 15.19
C ASP A 409 -16.52 8.86 16.65
N GLU A 410 -15.61 7.93 16.95
CA GLU A 410 -14.97 7.86 18.28
C GLU A 410 -13.84 8.88 18.43
N TYR A 411 -13.18 9.25 17.32
CA TYR A 411 -12.15 10.30 17.26
C TYR A 411 -12.24 11.09 15.97
N LEU A 412 -11.69 12.31 15.98
CA LEU A 412 -11.29 13.02 14.77
C LEU A 412 -9.88 12.59 14.34
N ILE A 413 -9.56 12.66 13.03
CA ILE A 413 -8.20 12.38 12.52
C ILE A 413 -7.17 13.24 13.26
N SER A 414 -7.42 14.55 13.36
CA SER A 414 -6.51 15.50 14.01
C SER A 414 -6.25 15.16 15.47
N GLU A 415 -7.25 14.62 16.18
CA GLU A 415 -7.09 14.20 17.58
C GLU A 415 -6.21 12.97 17.70
N LEU A 416 -6.37 11.99 16.80
CA LEU A 416 -5.52 10.80 16.77
C LEU A 416 -4.08 11.14 16.43
N LEU A 417 -3.85 12.01 15.44
CA LEU A 417 -2.50 12.41 15.03
C LEU A 417 -1.82 13.27 16.10
N ASP A 418 -2.54 14.19 16.73
CA ASP A 418 -2.02 14.98 17.86
C ASP A 418 -1.63 14.08 19.05
N LYS A 419 -2.43 13.05 19.35
CA LYS A 419 -2.09 12.04 20.36
C LYS A 419 -0.87 11.22 19.95
N ALA A 420 -0.84 10.70 18.73
CA ALA A 420 0.28 9.89 18.21
C ALA A 420 1.63 10.61 18.33
N ASN A 421 1.64 11.95 18.25
CA ASN A 421 2.84 12.77 18.42
C ASN A 421 3.24 13.03 19.88
N LYS A 422 2.35 12.79 20.85
CA LYS A 422 2.54 13.17 22.27
C LYS A 422 2.78 12.01 23.22
N ILE A 423 2.19 10.85 22.94
CA ILE A 423 2.25 9.68 23.83
C ILE A 423 3.02 8.54 23.19
N ASP A 424 3.52 7.63 24.02
CA ASP A 424 4.21 6.46 23.49
C ASP A 424 3.23 5.48 22.81
N ILE A 425 3.78 4.60 21.97
CA ILE A 425 3.00 3.65 21.18
C ILE A 425 2.18 2.66 22.04
N LYS A 426 2.63 2.31 23.25
CA LYS A 426 1.87 1.39 24.12
C LYS A 426 0.66 2.10 24.72
N GLU A 427 0.83 3.33 25.18
CA GLU A 427 -0.28 4.16 25.66
C GLU A 427 -1.30 4.41 24.53
N PHE A 428 -0.82 4.82 23.35
CA PHE A 428 -1.66 5.02 22.16
C PHE A 428 -2.44 3.75 21.79
N SER A 429 -1.75 2.61 21.75
CA SER A 429 -2.36 1.34 21.37
C SER A 429 -3.40 0.87 22.38
N THR A 430 -3.20 1.13 23.68
CA THR A 430 -4.18 0.77 24.73
C THR A 430 -5.48 1.56 24.58
N GLU A 431 -5.40 2.87 24.29
CA GLU A 431 -6.61 3.67 24.02
C GLU A 431 -7.32 3.22 22.74
N LEU A 432 -6.53 2.93 21.70
CA LEU A 432 -7.04 2.46 20.42
C LEU A 432 -7.73 1.10 20.57
N GLU A 433 -7.13 0.19 21.32
CA GLU A 433 -7.66 -1.15 21.63
C GLU A 433 -9.08 -1.08 22.22
N ASN A 434 -9.26 -0.27 23.27
CA ASN A 434 -10.55 -0.11 23.93
C ASN A 434 -11.64 0.39 22.97
N SER A 435 -11.27 1.33 22.10
CA SER A 435 -12.17 1.89 21.09
C SER A 435 -12.52 0.88 20.00
N VAL A 436 -11.51 0.14 19.52
CA VAL A 436 -11.66 -0.92 18.53
C VAL A 436 -12.56 -2.04 19.07
N GLU A 437 -12.37 -2.49 20.32
CA GLU A 437 -13.22 -3.51 20.93
C GLU A 437 -14.69 -3.07 20.99
N LYS A 438 -14.93 -1.83 21.42
CA LYS A 438 -16.27 -1.23 21.46
C LYS A 438 -16.92 -1.20 20.08
N ILE A 439 -16.17 -0.80 19.05
CA ILE A 439 -16.68 -0.72 17.67
C ILE A 439 -16.96 -2.10 17.11
N ILE A 440 -16.04 -3.06 17.28
CA ILE A 440 -16.22 -4.44 16.81
C ILE A 440 -17.49 -5.06 17.40
N LYS A 441 -17.79 -4.80 18.68
CA LYS A 441 -19.05 -5.23 19.32
C LYS A 441 -20.31 -4.55 18.74
N ARG A 442 -20.16 -3.36 18.15
CA ARG A 442 -21.26 -2.58 17.54
C ARG A 442 -21.55 -3.00 16.10
N ILE A 443 -20.56 -3.50 15.36
CA ILE A 443 -20.70 -4.01 13.98
C ILE A 443 -21.50 -5.30 13.96
#